data_AF-A0A832IUJ1-F1
#
_entry.id   AF-A0A832IUJ1-F1
#
_cell.length_a   1.000
_cell.length_b   1.000
_cell.length_c   1.000
_cell.angle_alpha   90.00
_cell.angle_beta   90.00
_cell.angle_gamma   90.00
#
_symmetry.space_group_name_H-M   'P 1'
#
loop_
_entity.id
_entity.type
_entity.pdbx_description
1 polymer ?
#
loop_
_entity_poly.entity_id
_entity_poly.type
_entity_poly.pdbx_seq_one_letter_code
_entity_poly.pdbx_strand_id
1 'polypeptide(L)'
;KLVDILIINDSEARLLASEPNLIKSARKIMSLGPKTIIIKKGEHGALLFTNDTIFSAPAYPLESIYDPTGAGDAFAGGFIGHLVRTEDFSDENMKRAVIYGSTLASFCVSKFGIEGIKSLSDVEILGRYREFIELSRIED
;
A
#
# COMPACT_ATOMS: atom_id res chain seq x y z
N LYS A 1 -19.22 8.86 10.99
CA LYS A 1 -18.04 8.14 10.42
C LYS A 1 -18.06 8.35 8.91
N LEU A 2 -16.96 8.76 8.29
CA LEU A 2 -16.95 9.21 6.88
C LEU A 2 -16.12 8.34 5.92
N VAL A 3 -15.22 7.48 6.42
CA VAL A 3 -14.38 6.59 5.59
C VAL A 3 -14.20 5.21 6.24
N ASP A 4 -14.11 4.16 5.43
CA ASP A 4 -13.84 2.79 5.89
C ASP A 4 -12.34 2.47 5.95
N ILE A 5 -11.57 2.96 4.97
CA ILE A 5 -10.14 2.70 4.80
C ILE A 5 -9.39 4.03 4.78
N LEU A 6 -8.33 4.15 5.58
CA LEU A 6 -7.44 5.30 5.60
C LEU A 6 -6.04 4.88 5.13
N ILE A 7 -5.50 5.57 4.13
CA ILE A 7 -4.15 5.32 3.61
C ILE A 7 -3.30 6.57 3.84
N ILE A 8 -2.25 6.45 4.64
CA ILE A 8 -1.36 7.56 5.02
C ILE A 8 0.10 7.11 5.03
N ASN A 9 1.04 8.05 5.06
CA ASN A 9 2.45 7.74 5.32
C ASN A 9 2.74 7.67 6.83
N ASP A 10 3.93 7.18 7.20
CA ASP A 10 4.33 6.98 8.59
C ASP A 10 4.50 8.30 9.36
N SER A 11 4.94 9.37 8.70
CA SER A 11 5.05 10.72 9.29
C SER A 11 3.67 11.30 9.61
N GLU A 12 2.71 11.18 8.69
CA GLU A 12 1.30 11.56 8.88
C GLU A 12 0.66 10.75 10.00
N ALA A 13 0.91 9.44 10.06
CA ALA A 13 0.40 8.57 11.12
C ALA A 13 0.90 8.98 12.51
N ARG A 14 2.20 9.27 12.63
CA ARG A 14 2.81 9.74 13.88
C ARG A 14 2.25 11.08 14.31
N LEU A 15 2.09 12.01 13.38
CA LEU A 15 1.55 13.33 13.62
C LEU A 15 0.09 13.26 14.09
N LEU A 16 -0.76 12.56 13.33
CA LEU A 16 -2.19 12.43 13.60
C LEU A 16 -2.46 11.74 14.95
N ALA A 17 -1.68 10.72 15.29
CA ALA A 17 -1.83 9.98 16.53
C ALA A 17 -1.08 10.59 17.74
N SER A 18 -0.23 11.60 17.49
CA SER A 18 0.76 12.09 18.46
C SER A 18 1.49 10.95 19.15
N GLU A 19 2.00 10.01 18.36
CA GLU A 19 2.53 8.72 18.82
C GLU A 19 3.64 8.20 17.89
N PRO A 20 4.85 7.89 18.40
CA PRO A 20 5.93 7.38 17.56
C PRO A 20 5.82 5.88 17.24
N ASN A 21 5.14 5.07 18.03
CA ASN A 21 5.03 3.64 17.70
C ASN A 21 3.90 3.40 16.70
N LEU A 22 4.21 2.98 15.47
CA LEU A 22 3.21 2.83 14.40
C LEU A 22 2.04 1.89 14.74
N ILE A 23 2.26 0.84 15.54
CA ILE A 23 1.18 -0.06 15.98
C ILE A 23 0.23 0.70 16.92
N LYS A 24 0.77 1.47 17.87
CA LYS A 24 -0.03 2.34 18.74
C LYS A 24 -0.72 3.46 17.95
N SER A 25 -0.03 4.05 16.97
CA SER A 25 -0.59 5.10 16.11
C SER A 25 -1.77 4.58 15.31
N ALA A 26 -1.63 3.41 14.67
CA ALA A 26 -2.72 2.76 13.93
C ALA A 26 -3.95 2.53 14.82
N ARG A 27 -3.76 1.95 16.01
CA ARG A 27 -4.85 1.71 16.96
C ARG A 27 -5.56 2.99 17.41
N LYS A 28 -4.80 4.07 17.69
CA LYS A 28 -5.36 5.38 18.03
C LYS A 28 -6.15 5.98 16.86
N ILE A 29 -5.67 5.84 15.63
CA ILE A 29 -6.35 6.41 14.46
C ILE A 29 -7.63 5.61 14.12
N MET A 30 -7.58 4.27 14.20
CA MET A 30 -8.75 3.42 13.97
C MET A 30 -9.88 3.70 14.98
N SER A 31 -9.55 4.08 16.23
CA SER A 31 -10.58 4.47 17.21
C SER A 31 -11.34 5.75 16.83
N LEU A 32 -10.82 6.55 15.90
CA LEU A 32 -11.49 7.74 15.36
C LEU A 32 -12.54 7.39 14.29
N GLY A 33 -12.55 6.17 13.75
CA GLY A 33 -13.54 5.76 12.76
C GLY A 33 -13.14 4.66 11.79
N PRO A 34 -12.00 4.78 11.08
CA PRO A 34 -11.60 3.83 10.04
C PRO A 34 -11.48 2.40 10.57
N LYS A 35 -11.98 1.43 9.81
CA LYS A 35 -11.87 0.00 10.14
C LYS A 35 -10.55 -0.60 9.65
N THR A 36 -9.97 0.01 8.64
CA THR A 36 -8.69 -0.38 8.07
C THR A 36 -7.80 0.85 7.95
N ILE A 37 -6.52 0.70 8.32
CA ILE A 37 -5.50 1.71 8.06
C ILE A 37 -4.30 1.07 7.36
N ILE A 38 -3.80 1.74 6.34
CA ILE A 38 -2.56 1.39 5.66
C ILE A 38 -1.56 2.51 5.91
N ILE A 39 -0.42 2.16 6.50
CA ILE A 39 0.69 3.07 6.76
C ILE A 39 1.83 2.73 5.79
N LYS A 40 2.06 3.61 4.81
CA LYS A 40 3.18 3.51 3.86
C LYS A 40 4.45 4.04 4.52
N LYS A 41 5.57 3.33 4.33
CA LYS A 41 6.88 3.67 4.89
C LYS A 41 7.91 3.93 3.79
N GLY A 42 7.49 4.58 2.69
CA GLY A 42 8.35 4.84 1.53
C GLY A 42 9.06 3.57 1.03
N GLU A 43 10.39 3.60 0.98
CA GLU A 43 11.26 2.49 0.59
C GLU A 43 11.33 1.32 1.59
N HIS A 44 10.56 1.37 2.69
CA HIS A 44 10.47 0.29 3.69
C HIS A 44 9.15 -0.49 3.65
N GLY A 45 8.34 -0.28 2.61
CA GLY A 45 7.11 -1.04 2.34
C GLY A 45 5.88 -0.42 2.99
N ALA A 46 4.90 -1.25 3.34
CA ALA A 46 3.64 -0.80 3.91
C ALA A 46 3.16 -1.70 5.05
N LEU A 47 2.41 -1.13 5.98
CA LEU A 47 1.74 -1.86 7.06
C LEU A 47 0.23 -1.73 6.90
N LEU A 48 -0.46 -2.87 6.81
CA LEU A 48 -1.92 -2.97 6.83
C LEU A 48 -2.35 -3.34 8.25
N PHE A 49 -3.32 -2.60 8.77
CA PHE A 49 -3.98 -2.89 10.03
C PHE A 49 -5.48 -3.00 9.79
N THR A 50 -6.06 -4.14 10.13
CA THR A 50 -7.51 -4.35 10.30
C THR A 50 -7.79 -4.56 11.80
N ASN A 51 -9.04 -4.89 12.16
CA ASN A 51 -9.36 -5.23 13.55
C ASN A 51 -8.59 -6.47 14.04
N ASP A 52 -8.35 -7.42 13.15
CA ASP A 52 -7.86 -8.76 13.49
C ASP A 52 -6.46 -9.04 12.93
N THR A 53 -6.03 -8.27 11.93
CA THR A 53 -4.79 -8.52 11.18
C THR A 53 -3.84 -7.34 11.21
N ILE A 54 -2.55 -7.64 11.44
CA ILE A 54 -1.45 -6.74 11.09
C ILE A 54 -0.63 -7.45 10.02
N PHE A 55 -0.51 -6.83 8.85
CA PHE A 55 0.28 -7.35 7.74
C PHE A 55 1.36 -6.35 7.33
N SER A 56 2.56 -6.84 7.08
CA SER A 56 3.69 -6.04 6.60
C SER A 56 4.04 -6.45 5.19
N ALA A 57 3.75 -5.58 4.22
CA ALA A 57 4.27 -5.71 2.88
C ALA A 57 5.73 -5.24 2.85
N PRO A 58 6.64 -5.99 2.21
CA PRO A 58 7.99 -5.54 1.96
C PRO A 58 7.98 -4.34 0.99
N ALA A 59 9.10 -3.63 0.90
CA ALA A 59 9.34 -2.76 -0.24
C ALA A 59 9.86 -3.56 -1.43
N TYR A 60 9.62 -3.03 -2.63
CA TYR A 60 10.32 -3.52 -3.81
C TYR A 60 11.76 -3.00 -3.81
N PRO A 61 12.77 -3.85 -4.02
CA PRO A 61 14.16 -3.42 -4.10
C PRO A 61 14.42 -2.73 -5.45
N LEU A 62 14.16 -1.42 -5.53
CA LEU A 62 14.56 -0.60 -6.68
C LEU A 62 15.99 -0.11 -6.50
N GLU A 63 16.81 -0.18 -7.56
CA GLU A 63 18.17 0.36 -7.55
C GLU A 63 18.19 1.89 -7.38
N SER A 64 17.18 2.58 -7.90
CA SER A 64 17.03 4.02 -7.74
C SER A 64 15.55 4.45 -7.79
N ILE A 65 15.22 5.44 -6.98
CA ILE A 65 13.94 6.16 -7.00
C ILE A 65 14.18 7.44 -7.80
N TYR A 66 13.48 7.62 -8.91
CA TYR A 66 13.64 8.77 -9.81
C TYR A 66 12.79 9.96 -9.36
N ASP A 67 11.50 9.74 -9.15
CA ASP A 67 10.55 10.77 -8.70
C ASP A 67 9.51 10.15 -7.74
N PRO A 68 9.47 10.52 -6.45
CA PRO A 68 8.51 9.96 -5.50
C PRO A 68 7.08 10.51 -5.68
N THR A 69 6.90 11.52 -6.54
CA THR A 69 5.61 12.18 -6.76
C THR A 69 4.58 11.19 -7.29
N GLY A 70 3.37 11.19 -6.71
CA GLY A 70 2.26 10.33 -7.13
C GLY A 70 2.35 8.88 -6.66
N ALA A 71 3.45 8.43 -6.04
CA ALA A 71 3.59 7.06 -5.54
C ALA A 71 2.47 6.67 -4.56
N GLY A 72 2.05 7.62 -3.73
CA GLY A 72 0.99 7.43 -2.77
C GLY A 72 -0.39 7.22 -3.41
N ASP A 73 -0.66 7.95 -4.49
CA ASP A 73 -1.92 7.87 -5.25
C ASP A 73 -1.93 6.64 -6.15
N ALA A 74 -0.79 6.29 -6.77
CA ALA A 74 -0.62 5.04 -7.51
C ALA A 74 -0.83 3.83 -6.59
N PHE A 75 -0.32 3.87 -5.36
CA PHE A 75 -0.60 2.86 -4.34
C PHE A 75 -2.10 2.76 -4.05
N ALA A 76 -2.75 3.88 -3.74
CA ALA A 76 -4.16 3.90 -3.40
C ALA A 76 -5.04 3.41 -4.57
N GLY A 77 -4.71 3.81 -5.80
CA GLY A 77 -5.35 3.38 -7.03
C GLY A 77 -5.20 1.88 -7.29
N GLY A 78 -3.99 1.33 -7.13
CA GLY A 78 -3.75 -0.11 -7.27
C GLY A 78 -4.48 -0.93 -6.20
N PHE A 79 -4.47 -0.44 -4.97
CA PHE A 79 -5.18 -1.07 -3.85
C PHE A 79 -6.69 -1.11 -4.09
N ILE A 80 -7.32 0.04 -4.33
CA ILE A 80 -8.77 0.11 -4.50
C ILE A 80 -9.21 -0.55 -5.82
N GLY A 81 -8.41 -0.43 -6.88
CA GLY A 81 -8.67 -1.07 -8.17
C GLY A 81 -8.71 -2.60 -8.06
N HIS A 82 -7.81 -3.20 -7.28
CA HIS A 82 -7.82 -4.64 -7.03
C HIS A 82 -9.07 -5.07 -6.24
N LEU A 83 -9.44 -4.33 -5.19
CA LEU A 83 -10.65 -4.64 -4.40
C LEU A 83 -11.92 -4.53 -5.24
N VAL A 84 -12.05 -3.48 -6.05
CA VAL A 84 -13.20 -3.31 -6.94
C VAL A 84 -13.27 -4.42 -7.99
N ARG A 85 -12.12 -4.83 -8.55
CA ARG A 85 -12.07 -5.91 -9.55
C ARG A 85 -12.46 -7.27 -8.99
N THR A 86 -12.13 -7.54 -7.73
CA THR A 86 -12.36 -8.85 -7.10
C THR A 86 -13.66 -8.92 -6.31
N GLU A 87 -14.24 -7.77 -5.94
CA GLU A 87 -15.42 -7.65 -5.07
C GLU A 87 -15.26 -8.38 -3.72
N ASP A 88 -14.01 -8.66 -3.32
CA ASP A 88 -13.68 -9.37 -2.09
C ASP A 88 -12.95 -8.45 -1.11
N PHE A 89 -13.51 -8.30 0.09
CA PHE A 89 -12.95 -7.48 1.17
C PHE A 89 -12.42 -8.34 2.33
N SER A 90 -12.18 -9.63 2.09
CA SER A 90 -11.52 -10.52 3.04
C SER A 90 -10.12 -10.01 3.41
N ASP A 91 -9.68 -10.32 4.63
CA ASP A 91 -8.34 -9.93 5.09
C ASP A 91 -7.24 -10.45 4.16
N GLU A 92 -7.41 -11.64 3.58
CA GLU A 92 -6.44 -12.19 2.63
C GLU A 92 -6.40 -11.40 1.34
N ASN A 93 -7.56 -11.04 0.78
CA ASN A 93 -7.59 -10.22 -0.43
C ASN A 93 -7.14 -8.77 -0.16
N MET A 94 -7.34 -8.23 1.04
CA MET A 94 -6.76 -6.93 1.42
C MET A 94 -5.23 -6.97 1.43
N LYS A 95 -4.60 -8.07 1.86
CA LYS A 95 -3.14 -8.23 1.76
C LYS A 95 -2.71 -8.21 0.29
N ARG A 96 -3.40 -8.94 -0.58
CA ARG A 96 -3.14 -8.93 -2.04
C ARG A 96 -3.33 -7.55 -2.65
N ALA A 97 -4.35 -6.81 -2.24
CA ALA A 97 -4.59 -5.43 -2.65
C ALA A 97 -3.43 -4.51 -2.26
N VAL A 98 -2.88 -4.66 -1.05
CA VAL A 98 -1.69 -3.91 -0.62
C VAL A 98 -0.50 -4.22 -1.53
N ILE A 99 -0.33 -5.48 -1.93
CA ILE A 99 0.72 -5.87 -2.88
C ILE A 99 0.51 -5.25 -4.27
N TYR A 100 -0.72 -5.22 -4.78
CA TYR A 100 -1.03 -4.51 -6.02
C TYR A 100 -0.76 -3.01 -5.94
N GLY A 101 -1.14 -2.37 -4.82
CA GLY A 101 -0.81 -0.97 -4.56
C GLY A 101 0.70 -0.73 -4.57
N SER A 102 1.48 -1.55 -3.85
CA SER A 102 2.94 -1.48 -3.83
C SER A 102 3.56 -1.70 -5.21
N THR A 103 2.96 -2.59 -6.01
CA THR A 103 3.36 -2.85 -7.40
C THR A 103 3.25 -1.59 -8.25
N LEU A 104 2.09 -0.94 -8.28
CA LEU A 104 1.92 0.30 -9.07
C LEU A 104 2.76 1.46 -8.55
N ALA A 105 2.91 1.58 -7.23
CA ALA A 105 3.79 2.59 -6.64
C ALA A 105 5.25 2.41 -7.09
N SER A 106 5.74 1.16 -7.17
CA SER A 106 7.11 0.86 -7.61
C SER A 106 7.37 1.29 -9.06
N PHE A 107 6.38 1.17 -9.95
CA PHE A 107 6.47 1.67 -11.31
C PHE A 107 6.39 3.20 -11.36
N CYS A 108 5.48 3.80 -10.57
CA CYS A 108 5.31 5.25 -10.50
C CYS A 108 6.63 5.95 -10.19
N VAL A 109 7.37 5.45 -9.19
CA VAL A 109 8.61 6.10 -8.74
C VAL A 109 9.81 5.92 -9.69
N SER A 110 9.68 5.06 -10.70
CA SER A 110 10.78 4.72 -11.61
C SER A 110 11.02 5.75 -12.72
N LYS A 111 10.08 6.66 -12.95
CA LYS A 111 10.15 7.71 -13.99
C LYS A 111 9.51 9.01 -13.48
N PHE A 112 9.78 10.12 -14.17
CA PHE A 112 9.21 11.42 -13.83
C PHE A 112 7.68 11.45 -13.96
N GLY A 113 6.99 12.00 -12.95
CA GLY A 113 5.54 12.16 -12.95
C GLY A 113 4.80 10.84 -13.18
N ILE A 114 3.86 10.82 -14.12
CA ILE A 114 3.02 9.65 -14.40
C ILE A 114 3.61 8.70 -15.46
N GLU A 115 4.78 9.01 -16.03
CA GLU A 115 5.32 8.27 -17.17
C GLU A 115 5.64 6.80 -16.82
N GLY A 116 5.89 6.52 -15.55
CA GLY A 116 6.10 5.17 -15.01
C GLY A 116 4.85 4.28 -15.07
N ILE A 117 3.65 4.86 -14.98
CA ILE A 117 2.37 4.13 -14.97
C ILE A 117 1.57 4.25 -16.26
N LYS A 118 1.77 5.34 -17.02
CA LYS A 118 1.02 5.65 -18.25
C LYS A 118 1.23 4.64 -19.38
N SER A 119 2.37 3.96 -19.40
CA SER A 119 2.78 3.02 -20.44
C SER A 119 2.76 1.55 -20.01
N LEU A 120 2.21 1.25 -18.82
CA LEU A 120 2.23 -0.11 -18.28
C LEU A 120 1.28 -1.03 -19.03
N SER A 121 1.78 -2.21 -19.34
CA SER A 121 0.99 -3.36 -19.76
C SER A 121 0.59 -4.24 -18.57
N ASP A 122 -0.51 -4.98 -18.72
CA ASP A 122 -0.93 -5.98 -17.73
C ASP A 122 0.17 -7.02 -17.46
N VAL A 123 0.97 -7.35 -18.47
CA VAL A 123 2.08 -8.31 -18.36
C VAL A 123 3.15 -7.80 -17.40
N GLU A 124 3.52 -6.51 -17.51
CA GLU A 124 4.50 -5.88 -16.61
C GLU A 124 3.97 -5.80 -15.17
N ILE A 125 2.70 -5.42 -15.01
CA ILE A 125 2.05 -5.34 -13.70
C ILE A 125 2.03 -6.72 -13.04
N LEU A 126 1.58 -7.76 -13.75
CA LEU A 126 1.52 -9.12 -13.24
C LEU A 126 2.90 -9.69 -12.95
N GLY A 127 3.91 -9.38 -13.78
CA GLY A 127 5.30 -9.77 -13.54
C GLY A 127 5.79 -9.25 -12.19
N ARG A 128 5.67 -7.94 -11.95
CA ARG A 128 6.13 -7.33 -10.69
C ARG A 128 5.26 -7.69 -9.49
N TYR A 129 3.96 -7.90 -9.70
CA TYR A 129 3.07 -8.40 -8.66
C TYR A 129 3.56 -9.75 -8.11
N ARG A 130 3.93 -10.69 -9.00
CA ARG A 130 4.46 -12.00 -8.60
C ARG A 130 5.77 -11.88 -7.83
N GLU A 131 6.68 -11.03 -8.29
CA GLU A 131 7.93 -10.75 -7.56
C GLU A 131 7.65 -10.23 -6.14
N PHE A 132 6.66 -9.34 -5.99
CA PHE A 132 6.24 -8.89 -4.67
C PHE A 132 5.60 -9.99 -3.83
N ILE A 133 4.76 -10.86 -4.40
CA ILE A 133 4.14 -11.98 -3.68
C ILE A 133 5.22 -12.90 -3.12
N GLU A 134 6.21 -13.25 -3.95
CA GLU A 134 7.38 -14.05 -3.53
C GLU A 134 8.15 -13.37 -2.38
N LEU A 135 8.41 -12.06 -2.49
CA LEU A 135 9.05 -11.28 -1.42
C LEU A 135 8.21 -11.22 -0.14
N SER A 136 6.89 -11.18 -0.28
CA SER A 136 5.95 -11.03 0.83
C SER A 136 5.64 -12.34 1.53
N ARG A 137 6.00 -13.48 0.92
CA ARG A 137 5.67 -14.84 1.39
C ARG A 137 4.17 -15.04 1.61
N ILE A 138 3.36 -14.43 0.76
CA ILE A 138 1.90 -14.65 0.72
C ILE A 138 1.61 -15.76 -0.29
N GLU A 139 0.59 -16.59 -0.05
CA GLU A 139 0.13 -17.59 -1.02
C GLU A 139 -0.77 -16.94 -2.09
N ASP A 140 -0.54 -17.33 -3.35
CA ASP A 140 -1.22 -16.82 -4.57
C ASP A 140 -2.72 -17.12 -4.63
#